data_AF-A0A6B8QUT6-F1
#
_entry.id   AF-A0A6B8QUT6-F1
#
_cell.length_a   1.000
_cell.length_b   1.000
_cell.length_c   1.000
_cell.angle_alpha   90.00
_cell.angle_beta   90.00
_cell.angle_gamma   90.00
#
_symmetry.space_group_name_H-M   'P 1'
#
loop_
_entity.id
_entity.type
_entity.pdbx_description
1 polymer ?
#
loop_
_entity_poly.entity_id
_entity_poly.type
_entity_poly.pdbx_seq_one_letter_code
_entity_poly.pdbx_strand_id
1 'polypeptide(L)'
;MQRMTALFSAALLATGLMTATAHAQEEQQGAAQDPMATQQAPAQDFSDDQLQQFADASQEIAVISQEYTQRLQEAEDESAQQEVRTEANDRMIEVVEDSGLDVDTFNAIGQSIQQDPEMMQRVQEMANQS
;
A
#
# COMPACT_ATOMS: atom_id res chain seq x y z
N MET A 1 17.64 -30.38 39.80
CA MET A 1 16.91 -31.62 40.14
C MET A 1 15.43 -31.40 39.85
N GLN A 2 14.89 -32.05 38.81
CA GLN A 2 13.48 -32.00 38.46
C GLN A 2 12.70 -32.98 39.36
N ARG A 3 11.57 -32.54 39.92
CA ARG A 3 10.64 -33.44 40.62
C ARG A 3 9.48 -33.74 39.67
N MET A 4 9.45 -34.99 39.22
CA MET A 4 8.31 -35.60 38.57
C MET A 4 7.25 -35.94 39.62
N THR A 5 5.99 -35.61 39.35
CA THR A 5 4.86 -36.40 39.86
C THR A 5 3.75 -36.36 38.82
N ALA A 6 3.54 -37.51 38.19
CA ALA A 6 2.41 -37.81 37.31
C ALA A 6 1.27 -38.49 38.11
N LEU A 7 0.23 -38.87 37.37
CA LEU A 7 -0.95 -39.70 37.70
C LEU A 7 -2.19 -38.87 38.10
N PHE A 8 -3.36 -39.01 37.47
CA PHE A 8 -4.07 -40.26 37.14
C PHE A 8 -5.00 -40.15 35.91
N SER A 9 -5.15 -41.31 35.26
CA SER A 9 -6.01 -41.69 34.13
C SER A 9 -7.51 -41.46 34.36
N ALA A 10 -8.29 -41.34 33.28
CA ALA A 10 -9.08 -42.46 32.72
C ALA A 10 -10.07 -41.98 31.65
N ALA A 11 -10.11 -42.75 30.56
CA ALA A 11 -10.97 -42.62 29.39
C ALA A 11 -12.47 -42.69 29.70
N LEU A 12 -13.25 -41.96 28.90
CA LEU A 12 -14.54 -42.45 28.41
C LEU A 12 -14.63 -42.27 26.90
N LEU A 13 -14.65 -43.42 26.23
CA LEU A 13 -14.91 -43.62 24.81
C LEU A 13 -16.39 -43.36 24.53
N ALA A 14 -16.68 -42.45 23.61
CA ALA A 14 -17.97 -42.42 22.91
C ALA A 14 -17.70 -42.38 21.40
N THR A 15 -17.73 -43.56 20.79
CA THR A 15 -17.77 -43.74 19.34
C THR A 15 -19.11 -43.24 18.79
N GLY A 16 -19.07 -42.15 18.02
CA GLY A 16 -20.16 -41.71 17.15
C GLY A 16 -19.62 -41.46 15.75
N LEU A 17 -19.74 -42.46 14.88
CA LEU A 17 -19.51 -42.32 13.44
C LEU A 17 -20.75 -41.68 12.82
N MET A 18 -20.65 -40.42 12.39
CA MET A 18 -21.38 -39.91 11.22
C MET A 18 -20.51 -38.88 10.49
N THR A 19 -20.39 -39.12 9.19
CA THR A 19 -19.60 -38.40 8.20
C THR A 19 -20.20 -37.04 7.86
N ALA A 20 -19.49 -35.97 8.18
CA ALA A 20 -19.49 -34.71 7.44
C ALA A 20 -18.27 -33.92 7.91
N THR A 21 -17.35 -33.60 7.01
CA THR A 21 -16.16 -32.77 7.28
C THR A 21 -16.60 -31.36 7.64
N ALA A 22 -16.85 -31.13 8.92
CA ALA A 22 -17.02 -29.82 9.52
C ALA A 22 -15.72 -29.45 10.22
N HIS A 23 -14.89 -28.64 9.56
CA HIS A 23 -13.80 -27.93 10.21
C HIS A 23 -14.41 -26.85 11.11
N ALA A 24 -14.29 -27.04 12.43
CA ALA A 24 -14.50 -26.03 13.46
C ALA A 24 -13.36 -26.22 14.48
N GLN A 25 -12.37 -25.33 14.48
CA GLN A 25 -12.35 -24.10 15.29
C GLN A 25 -11.68 -24.37 16.65
N GLU A 26 -10.36 -24.22 16.67
CA GLU A 26 -9.64 -23.76 17.86
C GLU A 26 -9.39 -22.27 17.65
N GLU A 27 -10.06 -21.46 18.48
CA GLU A 27 -9.96 -20.00 18.52
C GLU A 27 -8.71 -19.53 19.26
N GLN A 28 -8.19 -18.38 18.79
CA GLN A 28 -7.62 -17.29 19.58
C GLN A 28 -6.08 -17.20 19.72
N GLN A 29 -5.43 -16.64 18.69
CA GLN A 29 -4.66 -15.41 18.88
C GLN A 29 -4.56 -14.64 17.57
N GLY A 30 -5.12 -13.43 17.59
CA GLY A 30 -5.40 -12.62 16.42
C GLY A 30 -4.16 -12.10 15.71
N ALA A 31 -4.10 -12.39 14.42
CA ALA A 31 -3.71 -11.41 13.43
C ALA A 31 -4.83 -11.48 12.39
N ALA A 32 -5.77 -10.53 12.49
CA ALA A 32 -6.69 -10.25 11.40
C ALA A 32 -5.82 -9.80 10.22
N GLN A 33 -5.44 -10.76 9.39
CA GLN A 33 -5.03 -10.49 8.02
C GLN A 33 -6.32 -10.08 7.34
N ASP A 34 -6.59 -8.77 7.35
CA ASP A 34 -7.48 -8.18 6.36
C ASP A 34 -6.99 -8.72 5.01
N PRO A 35 -7.78 -9.53 4.29
CA PRO A 35 -7.50 -9.69 2.89
C PRO A 35 -7.69 -8.29 2.33
N MET A 36 -6.57 -7.60 2.02
CA MET A 36 -6.61 -6.43 1.16
C MET A 36 -7.37 -6.89 -0.07
N ALA A 37 -8.67 -6.59 -0.08
CA ALA A 37 -9.50 -6.76 -1.23
C ALA A 37 -8.87 -5.83 -2.25
N THR A 38 -8.06 -6.40 -3.14
CA THR A 38 -7.70 -5.78 -4.40
C THR A 38 -9.01 -5.56 -5.13
N GLN A 39 -9.71 -4.50 -4.74
CA GLN A 39 -10.75 -3.89 -5.53
C GLN A 39 -10.00 -3.49 -6.79
N GLN A 40 -10.09 -4.36 -7.81
CA GLN A 40 -9.73 -4.00 -9.16
C GLN A 40 -10.56 -2.75 -9.45
N ALA A 41 -9.90 -1.58 -9.41
CA ALA A 41 -10.49 -0.37 -9.89
C ALA A 41 -10.95 -0.66 -11.33
N PRO A 42 -12.17 -0.24 -11.72
CA PRO A 42 -12.58 -0.36 -13.11
C PRO A 42 -11.48 0.25 -13.97
N ALA A 43 -11.11 -0.45 -15.05
CA ALA A 43 -10.13 0.06 -16.01
C ALA A 43 -10.60 1.46 -16.44
N GLN A 44 -9.92 2.48 -15.93
CA GLN A 44 -10.18 3.87 -16.28
C GLN A 44 -9.29 4.19 -17.45
N ASP A 45 -9.91 4.55 -18.56
CA ASP A 45 -9.20 5.10 -19.70
C ASP A 45 -8.83 6.56 -19.38
N PHE A 46 -7.54 6.85 -19.37
CA PHE A 46 -7.00 8.22 -19.21
C PHE A 46 -6.63 8.79 -20.58
N SER A 47 -6.82 10.09 -20.75
CA SER A 47 -6.39 10.77 -21.97
C SER A 47 -4.87 10.90 -22.06
N ASP A 48 -4.36 11.07 -23.28
CA ASP A 48 -2.93 11.32 -23.52
C ASP A 48 -2.43 12.54 -22.76
N ASP A 49 -3.25 13.60 -22.70
CA ASP A 49 -2.95 14.81 -21.94
C ASP A 49 -2.81 14.50 -20.44
N GLN A 50 -3.72 13.71 -19.87
CA GLN A 50 -3.65 13.32 -18.45
C GLN A 50 -2.41 12.46 -18.15
N LEU A 51 -2.05 11.56 -19.07
CA LEU A 51 -0.85 10.73 -18.93
C LEU A 51 0.43 11.56 -19.07
N GLN A 52 0.45 12.59 -19.93
CA GLN A 52 1.56 13.52 -20.03
C GLN A 52 1.69 14.38 -18.76
N GLN A 53 0.59 14.96 -18.27
CA GLN A 53 0.58 15.72 -17.02
C GLN A 53 1.06 14.87 -15.84
N PHE A 54 0.64 13.60 -15.80
CA PHE A 54 1.11 12.66 -14.80
C PHE A 54 2.61 12.38 -14.92
N ALA A 55 3.13 12.23 -16.14
CA ALA A 55 4.55 12.03 -16.39
C ALA A 55 5.39 13.23 -15.92
N ASP A 56 4.93 14.45 -16.20
CA ASP A 56 5.57 15.70 -15.79
C ASP A 56 5.57 15.83 -14.25
N ALA A 57 4.39 15.70 -13.63
CA ALA A 57 4.23 15.77 -12.18
C ALA A 57 5.05 14.70 -11.45
N SER A 58 5.11 13.48 -11.98
CA SER A 58 5.88 12.38 -11.39
C SER A 58 7.38 12.66 -11.36
N GLN A 59 7.92 13.34 -12.38
CA GLN A 59 9.33 13.74 -12.40
C GLN A 59 9.63 14.78 -11.32
N GLU A 60 8.78 15.79 -11.19
CA GLU A 60 8.92 16.82 -10.15
C GLU A 60 8.75 16.25 -8.74
N ILE A 61 7.76 15.38 -8.53
CA ILE A 61 7.55 14.68 -7.25
C ILE A 61 8.75 13.82 -6.89
N ALA A 62 9.43 13.18 -7.86
CA ALA A 62 10.64 12.41 -7.59
C ALA A 62 11.79 13.30 -7.06
N VAL A 63 11.94 14.51 -7.60
CA VAL A 63 12.91 15.50 -7.11
C VAL A 63 12.56 15.96 -5.69
N ILE A 64 11.29 16.32 -5.46
CA ILE A 64 10.79 16.70 -4.12
C ILE A 64 11.03 15.57 -3.12
N SER A 65 10.68 14.33 -3.47
CA SER A 65 10.87 13.17 -2.60
C SER A 65 12.33 13.00 -2.18
N GLN A 66 13.28 13.21 -3.09
CA GLN A 66 14.70 13.17 -2.78
C GLN A 66 15.14 14.33 -1.86
N GLU A 67 14.66 15.55 -2.09
CA GLU A 67 14.93 16.71 -1.24
C GLU A 67 14.42 16.47 0.18
N TYR A 68 13.15 16.09 0.33
CA TYR A 68 12.53 15.89 1.63
C TYR A 68 13.08 14.67 2.35
N THR A 69 13.55 13.65 1.64
CA THR A 69 14.29 12.53 2.25
C THR A 69 15.55 13.02 2.95
N GLN A 70 16.30 13.96 2.35
CA GLN A 70 17.49 14.55 2.98
C GLN A 70 17.08 15.41 4.19
N ARG A 71 16.10 16.29 4.03
CA ARG A 71 15.59 17.13 5.13
C ARG A 71 15.09 16.31 6.32
N LEU A 72 14.47 15.15 6.06
CA LEU A 72 13.98 14.26 7.10
C LEU A 72 15.13 13.56 7.86
N GLN A 73 16.25 13.28 7.19
CA GLN A 73 17.46 12.75 7.82
C GLN A 73 18.19 13.80 8.68
N GLU A 74 18.06 15.08 8.32
CA GLU A 74 18.65 16.22 9.02
C GLU A 74 17.80 16.71 10.20
N ALA A 75 16.51 16.34 10.27
CA ALA A 75 15.59 16.75 11.31
C ALA A 75 15.98 16.20 12.70
N GLU A 76 16.07 17.08 13.69
CA GLU A 76 16.66 16.79 15.01
C GLU A 76 15.75 15.94 15.92
N ASP A 77 14.43 16.07 15.79
CA ASP A 77 13.45 15.40 16.64
C ASP A 77 12.15 15.03 15.89
N GLU A 78 11.24 14.35 16.58
CA GLU A 78 9.97 13.89 16.02
C GLU A 78 9.07 15.06 15.56
N SER A 79 9.14 16.23 16.22
CA SER A 79 8.36 17.41 15.84
C SER A 79 8.86 17.97 14.51
N ALA A 80 10.18 18.15 14.38
CA ALA A 80 10.81 18.58 13.13
C ALA A 80 10.55 17.59 11.99
N GLN A 81 10.62 16.29 12.26
CA GLN A 81 10.28 15.26 11.26
C GLN A 81 8.81 15.36 10.82
N GLN A 82 7.89 15.65 11.73
CA GLN A 82 6.48 15.82 11.40
C GLN A 82 6.24 17.06 10.53
N GLU A 83 6.91 18.18 10.83
CA GLU A 83 6.86 19.40 10.01
C GLU A 83 7.38 19.15 8.59
N VAL A 84 8.54 18.49 8.45
CA VAL A 84 9.12 18.13 7.15
C VAL A 84 8.17 17.23 6.35
N ARG A 85 7.49 16.27 7.00
CA ARG A 85 6.51 15.40 6.33
C ARG A 85 5.28 16.18 5.86
N THR A 86 4.77 17.10 6.67
CA THR A 86 3.63 17.94 6.30
C THR A 86 3.99 18.81 5.10
N GLU A 87 5.12 19.49 5.14
CA GLU A 87 5.57 20.34 4.04
C GLU A 87 5.83 19.54 2.75
N ALA A 88 6.36 18.31 2.87
CA ALA A 88 6.51 17.41 1.73
C ALA A 88 5.16 17.08 1.09
N ASN A 89 4.15 16.74 1.89
CA ASN A 89 2.81 16.41 1.39
C ASN A 89 2.16 17.61 0.71
N ASP A 90 2.24 18.80 1.33
CA ASP A 90 1.70 20.03 0.75
C ASP A 90 2.36 20.34 -0.59
N ARG A 91 3.69 20.20 -0.67
CA ARG A 91 4.43 20.45 -1.91
C ARG A 91 4.12 19.42 -3.00
N MET A 92 3.91 18.16 -2.65
CA MET A 92 3.49 17.13 -3.60
C MET A 92 2.09 17.43 -4.16
N ILE A 93 1.15 17.89 -3.32
CA ILE A 93 -0.19 18.28 -3.76
C ILE A 93 -0.11 19.46 -4.73
N GLU A 94 0.66 20.49 -4.39
CA GLU A 94 0.87 21.65 -5.27
C GLU A 94 1.38 21.25 -6.66
N VAL A 95 2.37 20.34 -6.74
CA VAL A 95 2.89 19.88 -8.02
C VAL A 95 1.83 19.15 -8.86
N VAL A 96 1.00 18.33 -8.21
CA VAL A 96 -0.10 17.66 -8.92
C VAL A 96 -1.09 18.69 -9.45
N GLU A 97 -1.51 19.65 -8.63
CA GLU A 97 -2.45 20.70 -9.03
C GLU A 97 -1.88 21.61 -10.13
N ASP A 98 -0.60 22.00 -10.04
CA ASP A 98 0.10 22.82 -11.03
C ASP A 98 0.25 22.11 -12.39
N SER A 99 0.33 20.77 -12.40
CA SER A 99 0.30 19.98 -13.63
C SER A 99 -1.08 20.00 -14.34
N GLY A 100 -2.12 20.48 -13.65
CA GLY A 100 -3.50 20.49 -14.13
C GLY A 100 -4.26 19.18 -13.86
N LEU A 101 -3.72 18.32 -13.00
CA LEU A 101 -4.40 17.15 -12.47
C LEU A 101 -4.95 17.44 -11.07
N ASP A 102 -5.99 16.73 -10.66
CA ASP A 102 -6.31 16.61 -9.25
C ASP A 102 -5.61 15.39 -8.63
N VAL A 103 -5.49 15.39 -7.30
CA VAL A 103 -4.82 14.34 -6.53
C VAL A 103 -5.46 12.96 -6.74
N ASP A 104 -6.77 12.90 -6.89
CA ASP A 104 -7.50 11.65 -7.09
C ASP A 104 -7.17 11.03 -8.45
N THR A 105 -7.12 11.84 -9.51
CA THR A 105 -6.76 11.44 -10.87
C THR A 105 -5.31 11.01 -10.94
N PHE A 106 -4.38 11.77 -10.34
CA PHE A 106 -2.97 11.39 -10.26
C PHE A 106 -2.81 10.02 -9.60
N ASN A 107 -3.47 9.80 -8.45
CA ASN A 107 -3.42 8.53 -7.75
C ASN A 107 -4.06 7.38 -8.54
N ALA A 108 -5.16 7.63 -9.25
CA ALA A 108 -5.82 6.66 -10.11
C ALA A 108 -4.92 6.22 -11.27
N ILE A 109 -4.23 7.16 -11.92
CA ILE A 109 -3.25 6.86 -12.97
C ILE A 109 -2.11 6.01 -12.38
N GLY A 110 -1.56 6.41 -11.22
CA GLY A 110 -0.50 5.65 -10.55
C GLY A 110 -0.88 4.21 -10.20
N GLN A 111 -2.13 3.97 -9.81
CA GLN A 111 -2.66 2.62 -9.54
C GLN A 111 -2.87 1.81 -10.82
N SER A 112 -3.33 2.45 -11.90
CA SER A 112 -3.56 1.80 -13.19
C SER A 112 -2.24 1.40 -13.86
N ILE A 113 -1.21 2.25 -13.80
CA ILE A 113 0.14 1.95 -14.33
C ILE A 113 0.72 0.66 -13.72
N GLN A 114 0.47 0.40 -12.44
CA GLN A 114 0.96 -0.82 -11.78
C GLN A 114 0.30 -2.11 -12.32
N GLN A 115 -0.88 -1.98 -12.92
CA GLN A 115 -1.69 -3.09 -13.42
C GLN A 115 -1.67 -3.17 -14.97
N ASP A 116 -1.19 -2.13 -15.64
CA ASP A 116 -1.13 -2.02 -17.10
C ASP A 116 0.30 -1.69 -17.58
N PRO A 117 1.07 -2.72 -18.03
CA PRO A 117 2.41 -2.53 -18.56
C PRO A 117 2.49 -1.67 -19.82
N GLU A 118 1.44 -1.64 -20.65
CA GLU A 118 1.43 -0.83 -21.87
C GLU A 118 1.28 0.65 -21.52
N MET A 119 0.39 0.96 -20.57
CA MET A 119 0.26 2.30 -20.00
C MET A 119 1.56 2.76 -19.33
N MET A 120 2.23 1.87 -18.58
CA MET A 120 3.53 2.16 -17.98
C MET A 120 4.58 2.57 -19.03
N GLN A 121 4.69 1.82 -20.13
CA GLN A 121 5.61 2.14 -21.23
C GLN A 121 5.27 3.49 -21.85
N ARG A 122 3.97 3.75 -22.09
CA ARG A 122 3.50 4.99 -22.66
C ARG A 122 3.87 6.22 -21.82
N VAL A 123 3.64 6.16 -20.51
CA VAL A 123 3.99 7.23 -19.57
C VAL A 123 5.51 7.44 -19.50
N GLN A 124 6.30 6.37 -19.55
CA GLN A 124 7.77 6.50 -19.62
C GLN A 124 8.23 7.17 -20.91
N GLU A 125 7.62 6.87 -22.04
CA GLU A 125 7.91 7.55 -23.31
C GLU A 125 7.56 9.03 -23.25
N MET A 126 6.42 9.39 -22.65
CA MET A 126 6.00 10.78 -22.43
C MET A 126 7.00 11.54 -21.55
N ALA A 127 7.41 10.95 -20.42
CA ALA A 127 8.41 11.55 -19.51
C ALA A 127 9.75 11.85 -20.21
N ASN A 128 10.17 11.01 -21.15
CA ASN A 128 11.42 11.20 -21.89
C ASN A 128 11.34 12.28 -22.99
N GLN A 129 10.13 12.75 -23.33
CA GLN A 129 9.88 13.75 -24.38
C GLN A 129 9.63 15.16 -23.82
N SER A 130 9.63 15.28 -22.49
CA SER A 130 9.30 16.50 -21.74
C SER A 130 10.51 17.44 -21.61
#